data_AF-A0AAT9HMN9-F1
#
_entry.id   AF-A0AAT9HMN9-F1
#
_cell.length_a   1.000
_cell.length_b   1.000
_cell.length_c   1.000
_cell.angle_alpha   90.00
_cell.angle_beta   90.00
_cell.angle_gamma   90.00
#
_symmetry.space_group_name_H-M   'P 1'
#
loop_
_entity.id
_entity.type
_entity.pdbx_description
1 polymer ?
#
loop_
_entity_poly.entity_id
_entity_poly.type
_entity_poly.pdbx_seq_one_letter_code
_entity_poly.pdbx_strand_id
1 'polypeptide(L)'
;MPFPVESQLSGLERHEDHMFYRKLVDVPKNWKVGKSGTANRLKLNFGAVDYQATVYVNGRKVAEHTGGYNAFTADITDALKSKGKQEIVVAVTDTGGADQPTGKQSTHPGGIFYTQSSGIWQTVWMEPVAHAAIDNVVTTPDIDTGTLAVTVESENASRHARVEAVARDARGKVVGRVSGPAGSKLDLRVAGQRLWSPDDPYLYDLDIKLKDGRSTDEVGSYFGMREIGIKEVGGFQKLVLNGKPVFSSPPSTRASGPTASTPRPATTPWRSTSKRTRSSASTPSASTSRWSHRAGSTTRTDSACWSGRTSSPGTSPTRPGRRPSSTRAGR
;
A
#
# COMPACT_ATOMS: atom_id res chain seq x y z
N MET A 1 17.78 3.53 -7.63
CA MET A 1 16.62 3.42 -6.72
C MET A 1 15.39 3.08 -7.54
N PRO A 2 14.76 1.94 -7.27
CA PRO A 2 14.64 1.38 -5.92
C PRO A 2 15.37 0.06 -5.72
N PHE A 3 16.27 0.01 -4.74
CA PHE A 3 16.90 -1.23 -4.28
C PHE A 3 17.33 -1.08 -2.82
N PRO A 4 17.09 -2.09 -1.95
CA PRO A 4 17.61 -2.08 -0.58
C PRO A 4 19.14 -1.98 -0.55
N VAL A 5 19.68 -1.41 0.53
CA VAL A 5 21.14 -1.29 0.73
C VAL A 5 21.81 -2.67 0.79
N GLU A 6 21.12 -3.67 1.32
CA GLU A 6 21.61 -5.05 1.43
C GLU A 6 21.60 -5.80 0.09
N SER A 7 21.05 -5.23 -0.98
CA SER A 7 21.00 -5.90 -2.29
C SER A 7 22.26 -5.66 -3.11
N GLN A 8 22.61 -6.61 -3.99
CA GLN A 8 23.71 -6.46 -4.96
C GLN A 8 23.58 -5.21 -5.84
N LEU A 9 22.35 -4.81 -6.16
CA LEU A 9 22.10 -3.62 -6.98
C LEU A 9 22.50 -2.31 -6.30
N SER A 10 22.65 -2.31 -4.97
CA SER A 10 23.17 -1.15 -4.24
C SER A 10 24.68 -0.99 -4.38
N GLY A 11 25.41 -2.08 -4.65
CA GLY A 11 26.87 -2.15 -4.57
C GLY A 11 27.44 -2.08 -3.14
N LEU A 12 26.58 -2.09 -2.11
CA LEU A 12 26.96 -2.03 -0.69
C LEU A 12 26.87 -3.38 0.01
N GLU A 13 25.82 -4.17 -0.29
CA GLU A 13 25.63 -5.55 0.19
C GLU A 13 25.80 -5.74 1.71
N ARG A 14 25.50 -4.70 2.49
CA ARG A 14 25.63 -4.70 3.94
C ARG A 14 24.51 -3.87 4.58
N HIS A 15 24.27 -4.14 5.86
CA HIS A 15 23.35 -3.33 6.64
C HIS A 15 24.04 -2.07 7.16
N GLU A 16 23.27 -0.99 7.26
CA GLU A 16 23.70 0.28 7.83
C GLU A 16 22.55 0.87 8.64
N ASP A 17 22.83 1.28 9.87
CA ASP A 17 21.82 1.91 10.73
C ASP A 17 21.45 3.31 10.22
N HIS A 18 22.38 3.98 9.53
CA HIS A 18 22.24 5.35 9.05
C HIS A 18 22.67 5.47 7.59
N MET A 19 21.76 5.94 6.75
CA MET A 19 21.97 6.05 5.30
C MET A 19 21.60 7.44 4.82
N PHE A 20 22.40 8.00 3.91
CA PHE A 20 22.10 9.28 3.25
C PHE A 20 22.03 9.08 1.74
N TYR A 21 20.89 9.42 1.16
CA TYR A 21 20.70 9.47 -0.28
C TYR A 21 20.72 10.91 -0.74
N ARG A 22 21.48 11.22 -1.79
CA ARG A 22 21.58 12.58 -2.33
C ARG A 22 21.39 12.56 -3.84
N LYS A 23 20.56 13.48 -4.34
CA LYS A 23 20.39 13.70 -5.78
C LYS A 23 20.18 15.17 -6.10
N LEU A 24 20.83 15.62 -7.16
CA LEU A 24 20.51 16.90 -7.80
C LEU A 24 19.49 16.66 -8.90
N VAL A 25 18.38 17.39 -8.88
CA VAL A 25 17.29 17.25 -9.85
C VAL A 25 16.97 18.57 -10.54
N ASP A 26 16.54 18.48 -11.78
CA ASP A 26 15.97 19.60 -12.53
C ASP A 26 14.45 19.51 -12.47
N VAL A 27 13.77 20.62 -12.15
CA VAL A 27 12.31 20.71 -12.23
C VAL A 27 11.94 21.17 -13.65
N PRO A 28 11.21 20.36 -14.43
CA PRO A 28 10.84 20.75 -15.79
C PRO A 28 10.07 22.07 -15.83
N LYS A 29 10.49 23.00 -16.69
CA LYS A 29 9.86 24.35 -16.77
C LYS A 29 8.38 24.29 -17.16
N ASN A 30 7.99 23.32 -17.98
CA ASN A 30 6.62 23.11 -18.42
C ASN A 30 5.68 22.61 -17.30
N TRP A 31 6.23 22.19 -16.15
CA TRP A 31 5.42 21.82 -14.98
C TRP A 31 4.80 23.01 -14.27
N LYS A 32 5.24 24.25 -14.56
CA LYS A 32 4.68 25.49 -14.00
C LYS A 32 4.58 25.45 -12.46
N VAL A 33 5.60 24.89 -11.81
CA VAL A 33 5.67 24.81 -10.35
C VAL A 33 5.98 26.18 -9.76
N GLY A 34 5.33 26.54 -8.66
CA GLY A 34 5.59 27.78 -7.96
C GLY A 34 4.77 27.97 -6.70
N LYS A 35 5.02 29.08 -5.99
CA LYS A 35 4.37 29.40 -4.71
C LYS A 35 3.06 30.17 -4.84
N SER A 36 2.68 30.55 -6.06
CA SER A 36 1.40 31.21 -6.33
C SER A 36 0.27 30.20 -6.31
N GLY A 37 -0.92 30.58 -5.82
CA GLY A 37 -2.12 29.72 -5.84
C GLY A 37 -2.63 29.33 -7.24
N THR A 38 -2.02 29.83 -8.31
CA THR A 38 -2.29 29.44 -9.71
C THR A 38 -1.22 28.54 -10.31
N ALA A 39 -0.11 28.34 -9.59
CA ALA A 39 0.98 27.46 -10.00
C ALA A 39 0.74 26.04 -9.45
N ASN A 40 1.37 25.06 -10.08
CA ASN A 40 1.39 23.71 -9.54
C ASN A 40 2.28 23.64 -8.31
N ARG A 41 1.91 22.76 -7.38
CA ARG A 41 2.78 22.32 -6.29
C ARG A 41 3.62 21.13 -6.78
N LEU A 42 4.78 20.91 -6.19
CA LEU A 42 5.67 19.81 -6.51
C LEU A 42 5.68 18.81 -5.35
N LYS A 43 5.07 17.65 -5.57
CA LYS A 43 5.08 16.53 -4.63
C LYS A 43 6.28 15.61 -4.95
N LEU A 44 7.00 15.20 -3.91
CA LEU A 44 8.01 14.14 -3.95
C LEU A 44 7.43 12.92 -3.24
N ASN A 45 7.22 11.85 -3.98
CA ASN A 45 6.55 10.64 -3.50
C ASN A 45 7.55 9.50 -3.31
N PHE A 46 7.37 8.77 -2.22
CA PHE A 46 8.16 7.59 -1.87
C PHE A 46 7.22 6.40 -1.77
N GLY A 47 7.50 5.34 -2.53
CA GLY A 47 6.69 4.12 -2.43
C GLY A 47 6.86 3.39 -1.11
N ALA A 48 8.03 3.47 -0.49
CA ALA A 48 8.40 2.92 0.81
C ALA A 48 9.87 3.25 1.12
N VAL A 49 10.16 3.54 2.39
CA VAL A 49 11.51 3.73 2.92
C VAL A 49 11.57 3.09 4.30
N ASP A 50 12.51 2.16 4.53
CA ASP A 50 12.66 1.50 5.83
C ASP A 50 13.85 2.09 6.62
N TYR A 51 13.70 2.60 7.84
CA TYR A 51 12.46 2.72 8.64
C TYR A 51 12.04 4.17 8.93
N GLN A 52 12.95 5.00 9.40
CA GLN A 52 12.72 6.42 9.68
C GLN A 52 13.38 7.27 8.61
N ALA A 53 12.59 8.02 7.84
CA ALA A 53 13.09 8.87 6.78
C ALA A 53 12.89 10.36 7.11
N THR A 54 13.93 11.16 6.91
CA THR A 54 13.85 12.63 6.93
C THR A 54 14.26 13.17 5.58
N VAL A 55 13.39 13.96 4.96
CA VAL A 55 13.62 14.54 3.64
C VAL A 55 14.04 15.99 3.78
N TYR A 56 15.13 16.34 3.11
CA TYR A 56 15.66 17.70 3.00
C TYR A 56 15.70 18.13 1.55
N VAL A 57 15.33 19.38 1.30
CA VAL A 57 15.45 20.03 -0.01
C VAL A 57 16.20 21.33 0.14
N ASN A 58 17.34 21.44 -0.58
CA ASN A 58 18.27 22.56 -0.49
C ASN A 58 18.62 22.92 0.98
N GLY A 59 18.92 21.90 1.80
CA GLY A 59 19.26 22.05 3.21
C GLY A 59 18.07 22.27 4.17
N ARG A 60 16.83 22.39 3.67
CA ARG A 60 15.64 22.59 4.52
C ARG A 60 14.89 21.28 4.72
N LYS A 61 14.58 20.91 5.97
CA LYS A 61 13.72 19.76 6.28
C LYS A 61 12.30 20.02 5.76
N VAL A 62 11.75 19.09 4.98
CA VAL A 62 10.41 19.21 4.36
C VAL A 62 9.43 18.12 4.78
N ALA A 63 9.91 16.96 5.21
CA ALA A 63 9.06 15.86 5.68
C ALA A 63 9.82 14.88 6.57
N GLU A 64 9.07 14.17 7.40
CA GLU A 64 9.52 13.02 8.18
C GLU A 64 8.50 11.88 8.01
N HIS A 65 8.98 10.64 7.98
CA HIS A 65 8.14 9.45 7.89
C HIS A 65 8.73 8.32 8.73
N THR A 66 7.85 7.56 9.36
CA THR A 66 8.20 6.35 10.12
C THR A 66 7.34 5.20 9.60
N GLY A 67 7.97 4.14 9.08
CA GLY A 67 7.27 2.98 8.55
C GLY A 67 7.90 2.42 7.28
N GLY A 68 8.32 1.15 7.31
CA GLY A 68 9.03 0.53 6.19
C GLY A 68 8.21 0.14 4.96
N TYR A 69 6.88 0.11 5.05
CA TYR A 69 6.02 -0.49 4.01
C TYR A 69 4.93 0.42 3.47
N ASN A 70 4.83 1.63 4.00
CA ASN A 70 3.81 2.58 3.59
C ASN A 70 4.43 3.64 2.70
N ALA A 71 3.66 4.09 1.70
CA ALA A 71 4.05 5.23 0.89
C ALA A 71 3.88 6.52 1.69
N PHE A 72 4.67 7.54 1.35
CA PHE A 72 4.49 8.89 1.87
C PHE A 72 4.92 9.93 0.83
N THR A 73 4.45 11.15 1.05
CA THR A 73 4.66 12.28 0.15
C THR A 73 5.17 13.49 0.90
N ALA A 74 6.09 14.23 0.29
CA ALA A 74 6.55 15.52 0.76
C ALA A 74 6.19 16.60 -0.26
N ASP A 75 5.49 17.66 0.14
CA ASP A 75 5.41 18.88 -0.68
C ASP A 75 6.72 19.65 -0.55
N ILE A 76 7.46 19.75 -1.66
CA ILE A 76 8.79 20.38 -1.67
C ILE A 76 8.76 21.79 -2.24
N THR A 77 7.60 22.29 -2.67
CA THR A 77 7.42 23.56 -3.41
C THR A 77 8.07 24.74 -2.70
N ASP A 78 7.88 24.84 -1.38
CA ASP A 78 8.33 26.01 -0.61
C ASP A 78 9.82 26.01 -0.28
N ALA A 79 10.47 24.85 -0.44
CA ALA A 79 11.91 24.66 -0.27
C ALA A 79 12.71 24.80 -1.58
N LEU A 80 12.04 24.95 -2.73
CA LEU A 80 12.72 25.11 -4.01
C LEU A 80 13.44 26.46 -4.12
N LYS A 81 14.64 26.42 -4.73
CA LYS A 81 15.31 27.62 -5.25
C LYS A 81 14.60 28.09 -6.50
N SER A 82 14.62 29.40 -6.75
CA SER A 82 13.99 30.01 -7.94
C SER A 82 14.66 29.60 -9.26
N LYS A 83 15.94 29.19 -9.23
CA LYS A 83 16.71 28.77 -10.40
C LYS A 83 17.71 27.65 -10.05
N GLY A 84 18.13 26.92 -11.09
CA GLY A 84 19.15 25.89 -11.02
C GLY A 84 18.65 24.55 -10.48
N LYS A 85 19.58 23.61 -10.36
CA LYS A 85 19.32 22.26 -9.82
C LYS A 85 18.90 22.33 -8.35
N GLN A 86 17.91 21.53 -7.99
CA GLN A 86 17.41 21.36 -6.63
C GLN A 86 18.13 20.18 -6.00
N GLU A 87 18.65 20.37 -4.79
CA GLU A 87 19.26 19.28 -4.03
C GLU A 87 18.20 18.60 -3.17
N ILE A 88 18.13 17.27 -3.28
CA ILE A 88 17.32 16.43 -2.42
C ILE A 88 18.26 15.53 -1.63
N VAL A 89 18.12 15.55 -0.30
CA VAL A 89 18.78 14.63 0.61
C VAL A 89 17.73 13.88 1.39
N VAL A 90 17.86 12.56 1.49
CA VAL A 90 17.01 11.71 2.33
C VAL A 90 17.93 11.03 3.33
N ALA A 91 17.79 11.39 4.60
CA ALA A 91 18.41 10.68 5.71
C ALA A 91 17.49 9.55 6.13
N VAL A 92 18.04 8.35 6.30
CA VAL A 92 17.30 7.17 6.74
C VAL A 92 17.98 6.57 7.95
N THR A 93 17.20 6.25 8.97
CA THR A 93 17.64 5.54 10.17
C THR A 93 16.84 4.25 10.32
N ASP A 94 17.54 3.14 10.52
CA ASP A 94 16.98 1.81 10.71
C ASP A 94 17.80 1.03 11.75
N THR A 95 17.49 1.22 13.03
CA THR A 95 18.26 0.66 14.15
C THR A 95 17.64 -0.62 14.73
N GLY A 96 16.49 -1.06 14.23
CA GLY A 96 15.80 -2.26 14.74
C GLY A 96 15.35 -2.16 16.21
N GLY A 97 15.07 -0.95 16.70
CA GLY A 97 14.71 -0.68 18.10
C GLY A 97 13.43 -1.38 18.57
N ALA A 98 13.20 -1.40 19.90
CA ALA A 98 12.10 -2.15 20.53
C ALA A 98 10.69 -1.78 20.02
N ASP A 99 10.51 -0.53 19.58
CA ASP A 99 9.23 -0.01 19.05
C ASP A 99 9.11 -0.15 17.52
N GLN A 100 10.11 -0.72 16.85
CA GLN A 100 10.08 -0.99 15.42
C GLN A 100 9.47 -2.38 15.17
N PRO A 101 8.43 -2.49 14.34
CA PRO A 101 7.89 -3.79 13.95
C PRO A 101 8.89 -4.50 13.04
N THR A 102 9.73 -5.34 13.62
CA THR A 102 10.79 -6.09 12.92
C THR A 102 10.23 -7.32 12.22
N GLY A 103 9.37 -8.12 12.86
CA GLY A 103 8.73 -9.26 12.20
C GLY A 103 9.74 -10.22 11.55
N LYS A 104 9.75 -10.31 10.21
CA LYS A 104 10.75 -11.09 9.43
C LYS A 104 11.96 -10.25 8.96
N GLN A 105 12.00 -8.96 9.27
CA GLN A 105 13.15 -8.06 9.11
C GLN A 105 14.00 -8.17 10.38
N SER A 106 14.90 -9.15 10.42
CA SER A 106 15.77 -9.37 11.58
C SER A 106 17.23 -9.48 11.14
N THR A 107 18.10 -8.78 11.87
CA THR A 107 19.56 -8.89 11.76
C THR A 107 20.06 -10.26 12.18
N HIS A 108 19.35 -10.95 13.08
CA HIS A 108 19.68 -12.29 13.60
C HIS A 108 18.58 -13.31 13.23
N PRO A 109 18.54 -13.76 11.97
CA PRO A 109 17.47 -14.62 11.48
C PRO A 109 17.52 -16.02 12.10
N GLY A 110 16.78 -16.23 13.20
CA GLY A 110 16.61 -17.53 13.87
C GLY A 110 15.71 -18.50 13.09
N GLY A 111 16.11 -18.87 11.86
CA GLY A 111 15.31 -19.70 10.94
C GLY A 111 14.52 -18.90 9.89
N ILE A 112 14.79 -17.59 9.76
CA ILE A 112 14.25 -16.74 8.71
C ILE A 112 15.20 -16.81 7.50
N PHE A 113 14.75 -17.39 6.39
CA PHE A 113 15.60 -17.64 5.22
C PHE A 113 15.85 -16.42 4.33
N TYR A 114 15.61 -15.20 4.83
CA TYR A 114 15.62 -13.98 4.01
C TYR A 114 16.39 -12.84 4.67
N THR A 115 17.18 -12.13 3.87
CA THR A 115 17.85 -10.88 4.27
C THR A 115 16.82 -9.79 4.58
N GLN A 116 17.13 -8.99 5.59
CA GLN A 116 16.43 -7.74 5.87
C GLN A 116 16.66 -6.70 4.76
N SER A 117 15.83 -5.67 4.69
CA SER A 117 15.87 -4.67 3.63
C SER A 117 15.64 -3.29 4.21
N SER A 118 16.68 -2.47 4.23
CA SER A 118 16.66 -1.10 4.71
C SER A 118 16.71 -0.09 3.56
N GLY A 119 16.44 1.18 3.87
CA GLY A 119 16.57 2.28 2.93
C GLY A 119 15.42 2.39 1.93
N ILE A 120 15.70 3.00 0.78
CA ILE A 120 14.69 3.28 -0.26
C ILE A 120 14.51 2.06 -1.17
N TRP A 121 13.59 1.16 -0.81
CA TRP A 121 13.36 -0.10 -1.51
C TRP A 121 12.16 -0.10 -2.48
N GLN A 122 11.40 1.01 -2.55
CA GLN A 122 10.38 1.27 -3.57
C GLN A 122 10.63 2.59 -4.30
N THR A 123 9.98 2.78 -5.45
CA THR A 123 10.21 3.89 -6.38
C THR A 123 10.05 5.26 -5.70
N VAL A 124 10.89 6.21 -6.09
CA VAL A 124 10.77 7.63 -5.73
C VAL A 124 10.55 8.43 -7.01
N TRP A 125 9.55 9.31 -7.01
CA TRP A 125 9.25 10.16 -8.16
C TRP A 125 8.78 11.55 -7.72
N MET A 126 8.91 12.51 -8.64
CA MET A 126 8.35 13.84 -8.49
C MET A 126 7.19 14.00 -9.44
N GLU A 127 6.16 14.72 -9.03
CA GLU A 127 5.06 15.10 -9.92
C GLU A 127 4.53 16.51 -9.60
N PRO A 128 4.15 17.28 -10.63
CA PRO A 128 3.41 18.51 -10.44
C PRO A 128 1.96 18.18 -10.14
N VAL A 129 1.40 18.78 -9.10
CA VAL A 129 -0.02 18.68 -8.76
C VAL A 129 -0.66 20.06 -8.77
N ALA A 130 -1.93 20.12 -9.16
CA ALA A 130 -2.69 21.35 -9.06
C ALA A 130 -2.75 21.84 -7.61
N HIS A 131 -2.99 23.14 -7.40
CA HIS A 131 -3.12 23.68 -6.05
C HIS A 131 -4.27 23.01 -5.29
N ALA A 132 -5.45 22.93 -5.90
CA ALA A 132 -6.54 22.06 -5.46
C ALA A 132 -6.44 20.74 -6.23
N ALA A 133 -5.88 19.73 -5.56
CA ALA A 133 -5.64 18.39 -6.12
C ALA A 133 -6.46 17.33 -5.40
N ILE A 134 -6.66 16.19 -6.05
CA ILE A 134 -7.27 15.01 -5.46
C ILE A 134 -6.23 14.34 -4.56
N ASP A 135 -6.41 14.45 -3.25
CA ASP A 135 -5.45 13.89 -2.27
C ASP A 135 -5.79 12.44 -1.92
N ASN A 136 -7.09 12.11 -1.88
CA ASN A 136 -7.55 10.75 -1.61
C ASN A 136 -8.90 10.47 -2.28
N VAL A 137 -9.11 9.20 -2.63
CA VAL A 137 -10.38 8.70 -3.19
C VAL A 137 -10.78 7.45 -2.44
N VAL A 138 -11.93 7.51 -1.78
CA VAL A 138 -12.54 6.36 -1.12
C VAL A 138 -13.69 5.86 -1.98
N THR A 139 -13.66 4.58 -2.33
CA THR A 139 -14.71 3.92 -3.09
C THR A 139 -15.26 2.72 -2.33
N THR A 140 -16.57 2.68 -2.11
CA THR A 140 -17.24 1.57 -1.43
C THR A 140 -18.37 1.03 -2.31
N PRO A 141 -18.24 -0.18 -2.88
CA PRO A 141 -19.29 -0.79 -3.67
C PRO A 141 -20.42 -1.31 -2.76
N ASP A 142 -21.65 -1.09 -3.20
CA ASP A 142 -22.87 -1.69 -2.67
C ASP A 142 -23.54 -2.47 -3.81
N ILE A 143 -23.49 -3.80 -3.70
CA ILE A 143 -23.98 -4.72 -4.72
C ILE A 143 -25.50 -4.88 -4.67
N ASP A 144 -26.15 -4.56 -3.55
CA ASP A 144 -27.61 -4.69 -3.41
C ASP A 144 -28.31 -3.53 -4.11
N THR A 145 -27.77 -2.32 -3.95
CA THR A 145 -28.29 -1.12 -4.63
C THR A 145 -27.69 -0.91 -6.03
N GLY A 146 -26.60 -1.60 -6.36
CA GLY A 146 -25.85 -1.44 -7.61
C GLY A 146 -25.18 -0.07 -7.70
N THR A 147 -24.68 0.43 -6.57
CA THR A 147 -24.06 1.75 -6.47
C THR A 147 -22.60 1.65 -5.99
N LEU A 148 -21.79 2.60 -6.42
CA LEU A 148 -20.46 2.84 -5.90
C LEU A 148 -20.50 4.17 -5.15
N ALA A 149 -20.37 4.13 -3.82
CA ALA A 149 -20.15 5.34 -3.05
C ALA A 149 -18.72 5.85 -3.33
N VAL A 150 -18.60 7.10 -3.79
CA VAL A 150 -17.32 7.75 -4.10
C VAL A 150 -17.19 9.00 -3.24
N THR A 151 -16.15 9.06 -2.42
CA THR A 151 -15.76 10.27 -1.67
C THR A 151 -14.39 10.70 -2.15
N VAL A 152 -14.26 11.97 -2.52
CA VAL A 152 -13.00 12.56 -2.99
C VAL A 152 -12.58 13.65 -2.01
N GLU A 153 -11.42 13.46 -1.40
CA GLU A 153 -10.83 14.38 -0.45
C GLU A 153 -9.80 15.26 -1.16
N SER A 154 -9.82 16.55 -0.82
CA SER A 154 -8.89 17.56 -1.33
C SER A 154 -8.70 18.61 -0.26
N GLU A 155 -7.50 18.70 0.30
CA GLU A 155 -7.21 19.57 1.44
C GLU A 155 -7.28 21.06 1.05
N ASN A 156 -6.87 21.37 -0.18
CA ASN A 156 -6.73 22.74 -0.69
C ASN A 156 -7.88 23.16 -1.63
N ALA A 157 -8.90 22.31 -1.78
CA ALA A 157 -10.09 22.65 -2.55
C ALA A 157 -10.96 23.70 -1.83
N SER A 158 -11.49 24.65 -2.58
CA SER A 158 -12.47 25.59 -2.07
C SER A 158 -13.82 24.89 -1.79
N ARG A 159 -14.68 25.52 -0.99
CA ARG A 159 -16.06 25.06 -0.75
C ARG A 159 -16.92 24.93 -2.02
N HIS A 160 -16.49 25.54 -3.12
CA HIS A 160 -17.19 25.51 -4.41
C HIS A 160 -16.67 24.41 -5.33
N ALA A 161 -15.65 23.67 -4.91
CA ALA A 161 -15.06 22.61 -5.69
C ALA A 161 -16.08 21.51 -5.99
N ARG A 162 -16.08 21.05 -7.24
CA ARG A 162 -16.99 20.03 -7.75
C ARG A 162 -16.20 18.83 -8.23
N VAL A 163 -16.73 17.66 -7.93
CA VAL A 163 -16.21 16.37 -8.37
C VAL A 163 -17.16 15.82 -9.42
N GLU A 164 -16.59 15.23 -10.47
CA GLU A 164 -17.27 14.41 -11.46
C GLU A 164 -16.59 13.05 -11.51
N ALA A 165 -17.35 11.98 -11.30
CA ALA A 165 -16.88 10.60 -11.37
C ALA A 165 -17.62 9.85 -12.47
N VAL A 166 -16.88 9.16 -13.33
CA VAL A 166 -17.40 8.41 -14.47
C VAL A 166 -16.89 6.98 -14.44
N ALA A 167 -17.80 6.01 -14.38
CA ALA A 167 -17.48 4.60 -14.44
C ALA A 167 -17.63 4.07 -15.87
N ARG A 168 -16.67 3.27 -16.33
CA ARG A 168 -16.65 2.65 -17.65
C ARG A 168 -16.48 1.14 -17.57
N ASP A 169 -17.15 0.43 -18.47
CA ASP A 169 -16.97 -1.00 -18.65
C ASP A 169 -15.63 -1.31 -19.34
N ALA A 170 -15.26 -2.59 -19.43
CA ALA A 170 -14.01 -3.03 -20.06
C ALA A 170 -13.90 -2.70 -21.56
N ARG A 171 -14.98 -2.25 -22.21
CA ARG A 171 -15.02 -1.79 -23.60
C ARG A 171 -14.99 -0.26 -23.71
N GLY A 172 -14.86 0.45 -22.59
CA GLY A 172 -14.84 1.91 -22.50
C GLY A 172 -16.22 2.57 -22.49
N LYS A 173 -17.31 1.79 -22.51
CA LYS A 173 -18.67 2.34 -22.47
C LYS A 173 -18.96 2.89 -21.07
N VAL A 174 -19.51 4.11 -21.02
CA VAL A 174 -19.97 4.70 -19.75
C VAL A 174 -21.14 3.89 -19.20
N VAL A 175 -20.99 3.41 -17.96
CA VAL A 175 -22.02 2.65 -17.22
C VAL A 175 -22.55 3.39 -16.00
N GLY A 176 -21.93 4.50 -15.62
CA GLY A 176 -22.39 5.36 -14.54
C GLY A 176 -21.67 6.70 -14.55
N ARG A 177 -22.35 7.73 -14.07
CA ARG A 177 -21.81 9.08 -13.87
C ARG A 177 -22.47 9.72 -12.67
N VAL A 178 -21.68 10.40 -11.85
CA VAL A 178 -22.19 11.23 -10.74
C VAL A 178 -21.35 12.49 -10.61
N SER A 179 -21.96 13.57 -10.12
CA SER A 179 -21.26 14.80 -9.80
C SER A 179 -21.81 15.45 -8.54
N GLY A 180 -20.95 16.08 -7.76
CA GLY A 180 -21.36 16.79 -6.55
C GLY A 180 -20.21 17.57 -5.92
N PRO A 181 -20.42 18.16 -4.72
CA PRO A 181 -19.36 18.85 -3.99
C PRO A 181 -18.18 17.91 -3.64
N ALA A 182 -16.96 18.43 -3.64
CA ALA A 182 -15.81 17.72 -3.07
C ALA A 182 -16.04 17.42 -1.57
N GLY A 183 -15.46 16.34 -1.06
CA GLY A 183 -15.64 15.86 0.33
C GLY A 183 -16.99 15.22 0.65
N SER A 184 -17.98 15.29 -0.25
CA SER A 184 -19.27 14.63 -0.06
C SER A 184 -19.25 13.19 -0.58
N LYS A 185 -20.11 12.33 0.01
CA LYS A 185 -20.36 10.98 -0.51
C LYS A 185 -21.23 11.08 -1.76
N LEU A 186 -20.71 10.65 -2.90
CA LEU A 186 -21.42 10.62 -4.18
C LEU A 186 -21.80 9.18 -4.53
N ASP A 187 -23.10 8.90 -4.67
CA ASP A 187 -23.58 7.56 -5.03
C ASP A 187 -23.65 7.40 -6.55
N LEU A 188 -22.64 6.75 -7.14
CA LEU A 188 -22.55 6.45 -8.57
C LEU A 188 -23.30 5.16 -8.87
N ARG A 189 -24.45 5.25 -9.57
CA ARG A 189 -25.20 4.05 -10.01
C ARG A 189 -24.51 3.38 -11.19
N VAL A 190 -24.26 2.07 -11.09
CA VAL A 190 -23.60 1.25 -12.12
C VAL A 190 -24.66 0.44 -12.88
N ALA A 191 -25.00 0.88 -14.09
CA ALA A 191 -25.99 0.19 -14.92
C ALA A 191 -25.48 -1.19 -15.36
N GLY A 192 -26.31 -2.23 -15.15
CA GLY A 192 -25.97 -3.60 -15.53
C GLY A 192 -24.72 -4.11 -14.82
N GLN A 193 -24.64 -3.91 -13.49
CA GLN A 193 -23.47 -4.31 -12.71
C GLN A 193 -23.06 -5.77 -12.96
N ARG A 194 -21.76 -5.97 -13.12
CA ARG A 194 -21.09 -7.26 -13.22
C ARG A 194 -20.15 -7.36 -12.04
N LEU A 195 -20.42 -8.36 -11.21
CA LEU A 195 -19.72 -8.50 -9.94
C LEU A 195 -18.30 -9.04 -10.18
N TRP A 196 -17.36 -8.52 -9.42
CA TRP A 196 -16.02 -9.07 -9.35
C TRP A 196 -16.04 -10.35 -8.50
N SER A 197 -15.38 -11.40 -8.99
CA SER A 197 -15.06 -12.61 -8.24
C SER A 197 -13.76 -13.24 -8.73
N PRO A 198 -13.18 -14.23 -8.01
CA PRO A 198 -12.01 -14.95 -8.48
C PRO A 198 -12.17 -15.69 -9.81
N ASP A 199 -13.40 -16.09 -10.14
CA ASP A 199 -13.75 -16.79 -11.39
C ASP A 199 -14.10 -15.79 -12.50
N ASP A 200 -14.56 -14.60 -12.13
CA ASP A 200 -14.85 -13.49 -13.04
C ASP A 200 -14.27 -12.17 -12.49
N PRO A 201 -12.96 -11.90 -12.72
CA PRO A 201 -12.26 -10.76 -12.13
C PRO A 201 -12.55 -9.43 -12.85
N TYR A 202 -13.83 -9.13 -12.99
CA TYR A 202 -14.31 -7.98 -13.75
C TYR A 202 -14.04 -6.66 -13.02
N LEU A 203 -13.38 -5.72 -13.70
CA LEU A 203 -13.07 -4.39 -13.19
C LEU A 203 -13.66 -3.32 -14.12
N TYR A 204 -14.17 -2.27 -13.50
CA TYR A 204 -14.57 -1.03 -14.14
C TYR A 204 -13.43 -0.01 -14.05
N ASP A 205 -13.26 0.80 -15.09
CA ASP A 205 -12.41 1.99 -15.01
C ASP A 205 -13.21 3.13 -14.39
N LEU A 206 -12.54 3.96 -13.58
CA LEU A 206 -13.14 5.10 -12.88
C LEU A 206 -12.34 6.35 -13.14
N ASP A 207 -12.89 7.27 -13.93
CA ASP A 207 -12.32 8.59 -14.17
C ASP A 207 -12.88 9.57 -13.15
N ILE A 208 -12.02 10.30 -12.44
CA ILE A 208 -12.43 11.28 -11.43
C ILE A 208 -11.79 12.62 -11.78
N LYS A 209 -12.63 13.65 -11.81
CA LYS A 209 -12.23 15.03 -12.11
C LYS A 209 -12.67 15.94 -10.98
N LEU A 210 -11.72 16.68 -10.41
CA LEU A 210 -11.94 17.76 -9.46
C LEU A 210 -11.81 19.09 -10.20
N LYS A 211 -12.83 19.95 -10.08
CA LYS A 211 -12.82 21.31 -10.63
C LYS A 211 -12.98 22.30 -9.50
N ASP A 212 -12.07 23.26 -9.41
CA ASP A 212 -12.14 24.35 -8.44
C ASP A 212 -11.78 25.69 -9.10
N GLY A 213 -12.81 26.41 -9.56
CA GLY A 213 -12.65 27.62 -10.36
C GLY A 213 -11.86 27.35 -11.65
N ARG A 214 -10.61 27.84 -11.70
CA ARG A 214 -9.68 27.62 -12.83
C ARG A 214 -8.75 26.41 -12.63
N SER A 215 -8.71 25.83 -11.43
CA SER A 215 -7.95 24.62 -11.16
C SER A 215 -8.74 23.40 -11.62
N THR A 216 -8.07 22.45 -12.24
CA THR A 216 -8.66 21.14 -12.56
C THR A 216 -7.60 20.08 -12.29
N ASP A 217 -8.03 19.02 -11.62
CA ASP A 217 -7.20 17.84 -11.37
C ASP A 217 -7.97 16.58 -11.77
N GLU A 218 -7.24 15.57 -12.25
CA GLU A 218 -7.81 14.36 -12.84
C GLU A 218 -7.02 13.13 -12.42
N VAL A 219 -7.72 12.13 -11.91
CA VAL A 219 -7.14 10.82 -11.58
C VAL A 219 -7.95 9.70 -12.20
N GLY A 220 -7.23 8.75 -12.80
CA GLY A 220 -7.79 7.48 -13.27
C GLY A 220 -7.59 6.38 -12.23
N SER A 221 -8.67 5.68 -11.89
CA SER A 221 -8.70 4.55 -10.97
C SER A 221 -9.50 3.39 -11.56
N TYR A 222 -9.75 2.37 -10.75
CA TYR A 222 -10.56 1.21 -11.12
C TYR A 222 -11.25 0.66 -9.88
N PHE A 223 -12.36 -0.06 -10.06
CA PHE A 223 -13.06 -0.73 -8.98
C PHE A 223 -13.69 -2.04 -9.45
N GLY A 224 -13.98 -2.93 -8.50
CA GLY A 224 -14.78 -4.13 -8.72
C GLY A 224 -16.01 -4.07 -7.84
N MET A 225 -17.19 -4.35 -8.41
CA MET A 225 -18.42 -4.49 -7.64
C MET A 225 -18.38 -5.79 -6.87
N ARG A 226 -18.11 -5.75 -5.57
CA ARG A 226 -18.07 -6.95 -4.72
C ARG A 226 -18.38 -6.61 -3.27
N GLU A 227 -18.92 -7.58 -2.56
CA GLU A 227 -19.13 -7.51 -1.12
C GLU A 227 -18.43 -8.69 -0.43
N ILE A 228 -17.70 -8.43 0.65
CA ILE A 228 -17.20 -9.47 1.56
C ILE A 228 -17.94 -9.34 2.87
N GLY A 229 -18.43 -10.45 3.41
CA GLY A 229 -19.11 -10.47 4.70
C GLY A 229 -18.99 -11.82 5.39
N ILE A 230 -19.69 -11.93 6.52
CA ILE A 230 -19.85 -13.19 7.26
C ILE A 230 -21.35 -13.50 7.28
N LYS A 231 -21.74 -14.71 6.87
CA LYS A 231 -23.13 -15.18 6.91
C LYS A 231 -23.21 -16.60 7.45
N GLU A 232 -24.31 -16.92 8.11
CA GLU A 232 -24.61 -18.29 8.54
C GLU A 232 -25.06 -19.13 7.32
N VAL A 233 -24.34 -20.22 7.05
CA VAL A 233 -24.67 -21.13 5.95
C VAL A 233 -24.51 -22.58 6.41
N GLY A 234 -25.64 -23.26 6.58
CA GLY A 234 -25.68 -24.64 7.09
C GLY A 234 -25.31 -24.74 8.57
N GLY A 235 -25.74 -23.78 9.40
CA GLY A 235 -25.51 -23.76 10.85
C GLY A 235 -24.13 -23.26 11.30
N PHE A 236 -23.29 -22.78 10.37
CA PHE A 236 -21.96 -22.26 10.68
C PHE A 236 -21.77 -20.88 10.07
N GLN A 237 -21.07 -20.00 10.80
CA GLN A 237 -20.59 -18.71 10.27
C GLN A 237 -19.52 -18.96 9.21
N LYS A 238 -19.75 -18.44 8.00
CA LYS A 238 -18.82 -18.57 6.87
C LYS A 238 -18.50 -17.21 6.29
N LEU A 239 -17.25 -17.04 5.87
CA LEU A 239 -16.86 -15.93 5.00
C LEU A 239 -17.60 -16.08 3.67
N VAL A 240 -18.23 -14.99 3.22
CA VAL A 240 -18.93 -14.93 1.94
C VAL A 240 -18.35 -13.85 1.04
N LEU A 241 -18.36 -14.11 -0.26
CA LEU A 241 -18.11 -13.14 -1.32
C LEU A 241 -19.39 -13.05 -2.17
N ASN A 242 -19.94 -11.86 -2.33
CA ASN A 242 -21.19 -11.63 -3.07
C ASN A 242 -22.32 -12.56 -2.58
N GLY A 243 -22.42 -12.72 -1.26
CA GLY A 243 -23.39 -13.60 -0.60
C GLY A 243 -23.11 -15.11 -0.66
N LYS A 244 -22.09 -15.57 -1.39
CA LYS A 244 -21.76 -17.00 -1.54
C LYS A 244 -20.59 -17.40 -0.64
N PRO A 245 -20.62 -18.56 0.04
CA PRO A 245 -19.48 -19.05 0.83
C PRO A 245 -18.21 -19.16 -0.01
N VAL A 246 -17.09 -18.70 0.56
CA VAL A 246 -15.77 -18.82 -0.06
C VAL A 246 -14.77 -19.46 0.90
N PHE A 247 -13.92 -20.32 0.36
CA PHE A 247 -12.80 -20.91 1.08
C PHE A 247 -11.51 -20.26 0.62
N SER A 248 -10.74 -19.70 1.56
CA SER A 248 -9.45 -19.07 1.28
C SER A 248 -8.33 -20.09 1.46
N SER A 249 -7.56 -20.35 0.40
CA SER A 249 -6.33 -21.16 0.45
C SER A 249 -5.13 -20.37 -0.08
N PRO A 250 -4.58 -19.43 0.71
CA PRO A 250 -3.48 -18.59 0.26
C PRO A 250 -2.10 -19.22 0.54
N PRO A 251 -1.23 -19.45 -0.45
CA PRO A 251 0.21 -19.54 -0.22
C PRO A 251 0.79 -18.15 0.14
N SER A 252 1.64 -18.12 1.17
CA SER A 252 2.38 -16.92 1.59
C SER A 252 3.52 -16.62 0.59
N THR A 253 3.61 -15.38 0.11
CA THR A 253 4.61 -14.93 -0.88
C THR A 253 5.18 -13.54 -0.54
N ARG A 254 6.46 -13.32 -0.85
CA ARG A 254 7.11 -11.99 -0.83
C ARG A 254 7.55 -11.63 -2.24
N ALA A 255 7.63 -10.35 -2.57
CA ALA A 255 8.26 -9.89 -3.82
C ALA A 255 9.76 -10.19 -3.76
N SER A 256 10.18 -11.36 -4.24
CA SER A 256 11.59 -11.77 -4.37
C SER A 256 11.81 -12.53 -5.68
N GLY A 257 12.78 -12.10 -6.49
CA GLY A 257 13.17 -12.77 -7.75
C GLY A 257 14.25 -13.87 -7.59
N PRO A 258 14.44 -14.75 -8.60
CA PRO A 258 15.30 -15.94 -8.52
C PRO A 258 16.81 -15.65 -8.56
N THR A 259 17.23 -14.42 -8.86
CA THR A 259 18.62 -13.96 -8.72
C THR A 259 18.69 -12.99 -7.55
N ALA A 260 18.91 -13.55 -6.36
CA ALA A 260 19.08 -12.87 -5.07
C ALA A 260 17.89 -11.99 -4.61
N SER A 261 17.59 -12.10 -3.31
CA SER A 261 16.99 -11.07 -2.43
C SER A 261 16.70 -9.67 -3.05
N THR A 262 15.68 -9.58 -3.93
CA THR A 262 15.34 -8.33 -4.63
C THR A 262 13.82 -8.13 -4.69
N PRO A 263 13.25 -7.02 -4.19
CA PRO A 263 11.94 -6.55 -4.64
C PRO A 263 12.05 -6.09 -6.11
N ARG A 264 11.30 -6.75 -7.00
CA ARG A 264 11.32 -6.46 -8.45
C ARG A 264 10.81 -5.03 -8.73
N PRO A 265 11.42 -4.27 -9.67
CA PRO A 265 10.91 -2.98 -10.10
C PRO A 265 9.53 -3.10 -10.78
N ALA A 266 8.71 -2.07 -10.64
CA ALA A 266 7.30 -2.02 -11.05
C ALA A 266 7.03 -2.22 -12.56
N THR A 267 8.06 -2.23 -13.42
CA THR A 267 7.93 -2.27 -14.89
C THR A 267 8.14 -3.65 -15.52
N THR A 268 8.46 -4.71 -14.75
CA THR A 268 8.59 -6.07 -15.32
C THR A 268 7.28 -6.86 -15.16
N PRO A 269 6.72 -7.47 -16.23
CA PRO A 269 5.48 -8.24 -16.12
C PRO A 269 5.65 -9.46 -15.19
N TRP A 270 4.71 -9.63 -14.26
CA TRP A 270 4.56 -10.77 -13.33
C TRP A 270 4.27 -12.13 -14.02
N ARG A 271 4.68 -12.33 -15.29
CA ARG A 271 4.11 -13.37 -16.16
C ARG A 271 4.66 -14.78 -15.95
N SER A 272 5.82 -14.95 -15.29
CA SER A 272 6.50 -16.26 -15.24
C SER A 272 6.37 -17.02 -13.91
N THR A 273 6.20 -16.36 -12.76
CA THR A 273 6.19 -17.04 -11.44
C THR A 273 4.79 -17.44 -10.95
N SER A 274 3.72 -16.94 -11.57
CA SER A 274 2.34 -17.03 -11.03
C SER A 274 1.39 -17.90 -11.86
N LYS A 275 1.86 -18.56 -12.92
CA LYS A 275 1.06 -19.57 -13.64
C LYS A 275 0.67 -20.78 -12.76
N ARG A 276 1.17 -20.87 -11.51
CA ARG A 276 0.91 -22.00 -10.61
C ARG A 276 0.53 -21.67 -9.16
N THR A 277 0.49 -20.40 -8.73
CA THR A 277 0.20 -20.04 -7.31
C THR A 277 -0.44 -18.65 -7.17
N ARG A 278 -1.52 -18.55 -6.37
CA ARG A 278 -2.27 -17.32 -6.04
C ARG A 278 -1.78 -16.76 -4.70
N SER A 279 -1.27 -15.53 -4.65
CA SER A 279 -0.35 -15.00 -3.60
C SER A 279 -0.98 -14.19 -2.45
N SER A 280 -0.39 -14.26 -1.23
CA SER A 280 -0.53 -13.26 -0.14
C SER A 280 0.82 -12.61 0.19
N ALA A 281 0.87 -11.33 0.60
CA ALA A 281 2.09 -10.60 0.97
C ALA A 281 1.85 -9.61 2.13
N SER A 282 2.87 -9.34 2.95
CA SER A 282 2.93 -8.19 3.86
C SER A 282 2.89 -6.90 3.03
N THR A 283 1.98 -5.95 3.35
CA THR A 283 1.54 -4.80 2.53
C THR A 283 2.18 -4.74 1.12
N PRO A 284 1.57 -5.37 0.11
CA PRO A 284 2.13 -5.39 -1.23
C PRO A 284 2.14 -3.99 -1.85
N SER A 285 3.09 -3.76 -2.78
CA SER A 285 3.08 -2.53 -3.60
C SER A 285 1.74 -2.35 -4.31
N ALA A 286 1.33 -1.10 -4.57
CA ALA A 286 0.09 -0.81 -5.30
C ALA A 286 0.00 -1.53 -6.67
N SER A 287 1.15 -1.74 -7.32
CA SER A 287 1.24 -2.52 -8.57
C SER A 287 0.90 -4.00 -8.38
N THR A 288 1.31 -4.60 -7.27
CA THR A 288 1.03 -6.00 -6.94
C THR A 288 -0.45 -6.18 -6.61
N SER A 289 -1.05 -5.28 -5.83
CA SER A 289 -2.49 -5.29 -5.54
C SER A 289 -3.34 -5.16 -6.81
N ARG A 290 -2.96 -4.24 -7.72
CA ARG A 290 -3.63 -4.08 -9.03
C ARG A 290 -3.55 -5.34 -9.87
N TRP A 291 -2.40 -6.02 -9.89
CA TRP A 291 -2.25 -7.27 -10.61
C TRP A 291 -3.13 -8.38 -10.02
N SER A 292 -3.14 -8.55 -8.69
CA SER A 292 -4.00 -9.52 -8.00
C SER A 292 -5.48 -9.34 -8.35
N HIS A 293 -5.97 -8.10 -8.36
CA HIS A 293 -7.35 -7.80 -8.75
C HIS A 293 -7.65 -8.20 -10.21
N ARG A 294 -6.75 -7.87 -11.15
CA ARG A 294 -6.89 -8.26 -12.57
C ARG A 294 -6.76 -9.77 -12.79
N ALA A 295 -6.01 -10.46 -11.95
CA ALA A 295 -5.77 -11.90 -12.02
C ALA A 295 -6.83 -12.73 -11.26
N GLY A 296 -7.83 -12.10 -10.63
CA GLY A 296 -8.84 -12.80 -9.83
C GLY A 296 -8.30 -13.46 -8.57
N SER A 297 -7.23 -12.92 -8.00
CA SER A 297 -6.67 -13.41 -6.74
C SER A 297 -7.27 -12.64 -5.57
N THR A 298 -7.74 -13.35 -4.54
CA THR A 298 -8.10 -12.76 -3.25
C THR A 298 -6.83 -12.51 -2.44
N THR A 299 -6.66 -11.29 -1.93
CA THR A 299 -5.49 -10.93 -1.12
C THR A 299 -5.90 -10.72 0.32
N ARG A 300 -5.14 -11.32 1.25
CA ARG A 300 -5.13 -10.93 2.67
C ARG A 300 -3.94 -10.00 2.87
N THR A 301 -4.20 -8.81 3.40
CA THR A 301 -3.15 -7.83 3.72
C THR A 301 -2.85 -7.92 5.21
N ASP A 302 -1.59 -8.15 5.55
CA ASP A 302 -1.12 -8.19 6.94
C ASP A 302 -0.21 -6.98 7.20
N SER A 303 -0.40 -6.33 8.36
CA SER A 303 0.50 -5.28 8.86
C SER A 303 1.84 -5.88 9.30
N ALA A 304 2.91 -5.07 9.35
CA ALA A 304 4.28 -5.50 9.69
C ALA A 304 4.46 -6.04 11.13
N CYS A 305 3.43 -5.98 11.99
CA CYS A 305 3.46 -6.46 13.37
C CYS A 305 3.42 -7.99 13.42
N TRP A 306 4.57 -8.65 13.30
CA TRP A 306 4.71 -10.11 13.42
C TRP A 306 5.31 -10.57 14.76
N SER A 307 5.83 -9.66 15.59
CA SER A 307 6.52 -9.93 16.86
C SER A 307 5.67 -9.61 18.09
N GLY A 308 4.49 -10.23 18.20
CA GLY A 308 3.62 -10.15 19.38
C GLY A 308 3.73 -11.35 20.32
N ARG A 309 4.91 -11.97 20.45
CA ARG A 309 5.13 -13.08 21.40
C ARG A 309 5.87 -12.58 22.63
N THR A 310 5.13 -12.15 23.64
CA THR A 310 5.64 -12.16 25.02
C THR A 310 5.67 -13.62 25.46
N SER A 311 6.87 -14.20 25.58
CA SER A 311 7.05 -15.44 26.30
C SER A 311 6.81 -15.17 27.79
N SER A 312 5.62 -15.48 28.30
CA SER A 312 5.42 -15.64 29.74
C SER A 312 6.31 -16.79 30.21
N PRO A 313 7.13 -16.63 31.27
CA PRO A 313 7.84 -17.75 31.85
C PRO A 313 6.78 -18.71 32.42
N GLY A 314 6.60 -19.85 31.77
CA GLY A 314 5.76 -20.91 32.28
C GLY A 314 6.36 -21.44 33.58
N THR A 315 5.71 -21.16 34.70
CA THR A 315 5.92 -21.88 35.96
C THR A 315 5.56 -23.34 35.73
N SER A 316 6.57 -24.21 35.77
CA SER A 316 6.41 -25.66 35.72
C SER A 316 5.44 -26.14 36.82
N PRO A 317 4.35 -26.85 36.50
CA PRO A 317 3.59 -27.53 37.53
C PRO A 317 4.36 -28.77 37.98
N THR A 318 4.79 -28.76 39.23
CA THR A 318 5.31 -29.91 39.97
C THR A 318 4.29 -31.05 39.91
N ARG A 319 4.72 -32.16 39.31
CA ARG A 319 3.96 -33.42 39.20
C ARG A 319 3.81 -34.05 40.60
N PRO A 320 2.60 -34.36 41.09
CA PRO A 320 2.47 -35.10 42.34
C PRO A 320 2.97 -36.53 42.15
N GLY A 321 3.91 -36.94 43.00
CA GLY A 321 4.51 -38.27 43.01
C GLY A 321 3.46 -39.38 43.22
N ARG A 322 3.55 -40.42 42.39
CA ARG A 322 2.85 -41.69 42.59
C ARG A 322 3.28 -42.29 43.93
N ARG A 323 2.31 -42.57 44.81
CA ARG A 323 2.49 -43.46 45.97
C ARG A 323 2.81 -44.88 45.46
N PRO A 324 3.78 -45.60 46.04
CA PRO A 324 4.00 -47.00 45.73
C PRO A 324 2.94 -47.88 46.42
N SER A 325 2.45 -48.86 45.66
CA SER A 325 1.58 -49.94 46.10
C SER A 325 2.33 -50.86 47.08
N SER A 326 1.85 -50.97 48.31
CA SER A 326 2.24 -52.05 49.23
C SER A 326 1.21 -53.16 49.21
N THR A 327 1.69 -54.34 48.85
CA THR A 327 1.02 -55.63 49.00
C THR A 327 0.91 -55.96 50.49
N ARG A 328 -0.26 -56.37 50.99
CA ARG A 328 -0.33 -57.21 52.19
C ARG A 328 -1.42 -58.28 52.03
N ALA A 329 -0.99 -59.51 52.25
CA ALA A 329 -1.75 -60.74 52.27
C ALA A 329 -2.79 -60.78 53.41
N GLY A 330 -3.78 -61.66 53.26
CA GLY A 330 -4.97 -61.73 54.09
C GLY A 330 -4.82 -62.32 55.49
N ARG A 331 -5.83 -62.07 56.30
CA ARG A 331 -6.80 -63.03 56.84
C ARG A 331 -8.03 -62.23 57.30
#